data_AF-A0A7C2UVG2-F1
#
_entry.id   AF-A0A7C2UVG2-F1
#
_cell.length_a   1.000
_cell.length_b   1.000
_cell.length_c   1.000
_cell.angle_alpha   90.00
_cell.angle_beta   90.00
_cell.angle_gamma   90.00
#
_symmetry.space_group_name_H-M   'P 1'
#
loop_
_entity.id
_entity.type
_entity.pdbx_description
1 polymer ?
#
loop_
_entity_poly.entity_id
_entity_poly.type
_entity_poly.pdbx_seq_one_letter_code
_entity_poly.pdbx_strand_id
1 'polypeptide(L)' 'MRTQSLDKMIRELPPEAQRLVRELVEYLRAMHAVPRSGGLQFTWEGALESLRDRYTSVQLQHEILREWTGEVPD' A
#
# COMPACT_ATOMS: atom_id res chain seq x y z
N MET A 1 -26.52 21.67 20.25
CA MET A 1 -25.52 20.61 20.50
C MET A 1 -24.47 21.19 21.43
N ARG A 2 -24.09 20.52 22.53
CA ARG A 2 -23.03 21.02 23.43
C ARG A 2 -21.69 20.81 22.75
N THR A 3 -21.13 21.88 22.17
CA THR A 3 -19.78 21.85 21.59
C THR A 3 -18.77 21.96 22.73
N GLN A 4 -18.49 20.85 23.42
CA GLN A 4 -17.34 20.82 24.31
C GLN A 4 -16.08 20.90 23.45
N SER A 5 -15.12 21.74 23.88
CA SER A 5 -13.82 21.82 23.20
C SER A 5 -13.11 20.47 23.31
N LEU A 6 -12.55 19.99 22.20
CA LEU A 6 -11.80 18.72 22.11
C LEU A 6 -10.72 18.64 23.20
N ASP A 7 -10.05 19.76 23.48
CA ASP A 7 -9.00 19.87 24.50
C ASP A 7 -9.53 19.51 25.90
N LYS A 8 -10.76 19.93 26.22
CA LYS A 8 -11.39 19.64 27.51
C LYS A 8 -11.72 18.16 27.64
N MET A 9 -12.25 17.56 26.56
CA MET A 9 -12.55 16.14 26.53
C MET A 9 -11.28 15.29 26.70
N ILE A 10 -10.17 15.69 26.08
CA ILE A 10 -8.89 14.97 26.20
C ILE A 10 -8.32 15.08 27.63
N ARG A 11 -8.44 16.25 28.27
CA ARG A 11 -7.96 16.44 29.65
C ARG A 11 -8.75 15.66 30.69
N GLU A 12 -10.04 15.41 30.44
CA GLU A 12 -10.92 14.61 31.32
C GLU A 12 -10.68 13.10 31.18
N LEU A 13 -9.91 12.65 30.18
CA LEU A 13 -9.61 11.22 30.00
C LEU A 13 -8.60 10.70 31.03
N PRO A 14 -8.70 9.42 31.40
CA PRO A 14 -7.66 8.71 32.14
C PRO A 14 -6.31 8.74 31.40
N PRO A 15 -5.17 8.65 32.13
CA PRO A 15 -3.83 8.70 31.54
C PRO A 15 -3.60 7.68 30.42
N GLU A 16 -4.16 6.48 30.54
CA GLU A 16 -4.08 5.40 29.55
C GLU A 16 -4.79 5.79 28.26
N ALA A 17 -5.97 6.40 28.38
CA ALA A 17 -6.75 6.88 27.25
C ALA A 17 -6.11 8.11 26.59
N GLN A 18 -5.48 9.00 27.36
CA GLN A 18 -4.70 10.11 26.80
C GLN A 18 -3.52 9.60 25.96
N ARG A 19 -2.89 8.49 26.36
CA ARG A 19 -1.82 7.86 25.57
C ARG A 19 -2.33 7.36 24.22
N LEU A 20 -3.47 6.67 24.20
CA LEU A 20 -4.11 6.22 22.96
C LEU A 20 -4.49 7.38 22.04
N VAL A 21 -5.00 8.48 22.60
CA VAL A 21 -5.30 9.68 21.82
C VAL A 21 -4.04 10.27 21.19
N ARG A 22 -2.91 10.28 21.91
CA ARG A 22 -1.62 10.73 21.36
C ARG A 22 -1.17 9.85 20.19
N GLU A 23 -1.20 8.54 20.37
CA GLU A 23 -0.84 7.58 19.32
C GLU A 23 -1.75 7.74 18.08
N LEU A 24 -3.05 7.93 18.27
CA LEU A 24 -4.01 8.19 17.19
C LEU A 24 -3.70 9.49 16.45
N VAL A 25 -3.39 10.58 17.17
CA VAL A 25 -3.05 11.87 16.56
C VAL A 25 -1.76 11.75 15.75
N GLU A 26 -0.74 11.07 16.25
CA GLU A 26 0.51 10.82 15.53
C GLU A 26 0.26 10.00 14.26
N TYR A 27 -0.54 8.93 14.36
CA TYR A 27 -0.95 8.12 13.22
C TYR A 27 -1.69 8.94 12.15
N LEU A 28 -2.67 9.75 12.54
CA LEU A 28 -3.41 10.60 11.61
C LEU A 28 -2.50 11.65 10.95
N ARG A 29 -1.57 12.24 11.71
CA ARG A 29 -0.58 13.17 11.13
C ARG A 29 0.28 12.45 10.10
N ALA A 30 0.77 11.24 10.39
CA ALA A 30 1.55 10.47 9.44
C ALA A 30 0.75 10.10 8.19
N MET A 31 -0.49 9.63 8.36
CA MET A 31 -1.38 9.26 7.26
C MET A 31 -1.67 10.43 6.31
N HIS A 32 -1.86 11.63 6.85
CA HIS A 32 -2.21 12.81 6.08
C HIS A 32 -1.01 13.69 5.68
N ALA A 33 0.17 13.46 6.25
CA ALA A 33 1.40 14.18 5.88
C ALA A 33 1.97 13.71 4.55
N VAL A 34 1.73 12.46 4.15
CA VAL A 34 2.09 11.99 2.81
C VAL A 34 1.06 12.55 1.84
N PRO A 35 1.44 13.45 0.90
CA PRO A 35 0.53 13.80 -0.18
C PRO A 35 0.13 12.49 -0.87
N ARG A 36 -1.16 12.28 -1.14
CA ARG A 36 -1.62 11.20 -2.03
C ARG A 36 -0.95 11.44 -3.39
N SER A 37 0.27 10.93 -3.55
CA SER A 37 1.14 11.26 -4.66
C SER A 37 0.67 10.49 -5.88
N GLY A 38 -0.17 11.15 -6.69
CA GLY A 38 -0.57 10.70 -8.01
C GLY A 38 -1.47 9.48 -7.99
N GLY A 39 -2.23 9.29 -9.07
CA GLY A 39 -2.93 8.03 -9.29
C GLY A 39 -1.95 6.83 -9.32
N LEU A 40 -2.50 5.63 -9.36
CA LEU A 40 -1.73 4.42 -9.68
C LEU A 40 -0.88 4.71 -10.93
N GLN A 41 0.44 4.59 -10.83
CA GLN A 41 1.33 5.01 -11.91
C GLN A 41 1.37 4.02 -13.09
N PHE A 42 0.78 2.81 -12.92
CA PHE A 42 0.71 1.75 -13.93
C PHE A 42 2.01 1.57 -14.74
N THR A 43 3.19 1.80 -14.14
CA THR A 43 4.48 1.76 -14.84
C THR A 43 4.84 0.36 -15.33
N TRP A 44 4.15 -0.65 -14.81
CA TRP A 44 4.24 -2.05 -15.21
C TRP A 44 3.30 -2.40 -16.37
N GLU A 45 2.30 -1.56 -16.66
CA GLU A 45 1.38 -1.77 -17.78
C GLU A 45 2.16 -1.71 -19.10
N GLY A 46 1.98 -2.73 -19.95
CA GLY A 46 2.70 -2.80 -21.23
C GLY A 46 4.15 -3.27 -21.15
N ALA A 47 4.71 -3.55 -19.96
CA ALA A 47 6.10 -4.03 -19.83
C ALA A 47 6.37 -5.33 -20.63
N LEU A 48 5.34 -6.14 -20.88
CA LEU A 48 5.41 -7.39 -21.65
C LEU A 48 4.85 -7.27 -23.07
N GLU A 49 4.53 -6.07 -23.55
CA GLU A 49 3.93 -5.87 -24.88
C GLU A 49 4.82 -6.42 -26.00
N SER A 50 6.13 -6.17 -25.91
CA SER A 50 7.13 -6.67 -26.87
C SER A 50 7.31 -8.20 -26.89
N LEU A 51 6.70 -8.91 -25.93
CA LEU A 51 6.74 -10.37 -25.86
C LEU A 51 5.47 -11.00 -26.44
N ARG A 52 4.42 -10.21 -26.69
CA ARG A 52 3.14 -10.70 -27.25
C ARG A 52 3.30 -11.38 -28.60
N ASP A 53 4.16 -10.83 -29.46
CA ASP A 53 4.40 -11.39 -30.80
C ASP A 53 5.39 -12.56 -30.79
N ARG A 54 6.09 -12.76 -29.66
CA ARG A 54 7.12 -13.81 -29.50
C ARG A 54 6.62 -15.03 -28.74
N TYR A 55 5.68 -14.83 -27.83
CA TYR A 55 5.17 -15.89 -26.96
C TYR A 55 3.65 -15.81 -26.82
N THR A 56 3.00 -16.95 -26.91
CA THR A 56 1.66 -17.10 -26.34
C THR A 56 1.75 -17.03 -24.82
N SER A 57 0.65 -16.66 -24.15
CA SER A 57 0.61 -16.51 -22.68
C SER A 57 1.08 -17.76 -21.93
N VAL A 58 0.82 -18.95 -22.48
CA VAL A 58 1.23 -20.23 -21.87
C VAL A 58 2.71 -20.52 -22.10
N GLN A 59 3.25 -20.21 -23.27
CA GLN A 59 4.69 -20.35 -23.54
C GLN A 59 5.52 -19.42 -22.65
N LEU A 60 5.06 -18.18 -22.47
CA LEU A 60 5.73 -17.24 -21.58
C LEU A 60 5.72 -17.73 -20.13
N GLN A 61 4.63 -18.35 -19.67
CA GLN A 61 4.55 -18.95 -18.33
C GLN A 61 5.56 -20.11 -18.17
N HIS A 62 5.67 -21.00 -19.16
CA HIS A 62 6.66 -22.08 -19.12
C HIS A 62 8.10 -21.54 -19.15
N GLU A 63 8.37 -20.50 -19.94
CA GLU A 63 9.71 -19.90 -20.01
C GLU A 63 10.09 -19.23 -18.68
N ILE A 64 9.16 -18.48 -18.08
CA ILE A 64 9.37 -17.86 -16.76
C ILE A 64 9.60 -18.94 -15.69
N LEU A 65 8.82 -20.02 -15.71
CA LEU A 65 9.01 -21.13 -14.78
C LEU A 65 10.41 -21.76 -14.94
N ARG A 66 10.86 -22.01 -16.17
CA ARG A 66 12.21 -22.53 -16.47
C ARG A 66 13.30 -21.59 -15.97
N GLU A 67 13.18 -20.30 -16.22
CA GLU A 67 14.18 -19.29 -15.83
C GLU A 67 14.26 -19.12 -14.30
N TRP A 68 13.13 -19.21 -13.59
CA TRP A 68 13.07 -19.03 -12.13
C TRP A 68 13.41 -20.27 -11.31
N THR A 69 13.02 -21.47 -11.74
CA THR A 69 13.33 -22.71 -11.01
C THR A 69 14.67 -23.32 -11.45
N GLY A 70 15.21 -22.89 -12.59
CA GLY A 70 16.44 -23.47 -13.18
C GLY A 70 16.24 -24.90 -13.69
N GLU A 71 15.01 -25.41 -13.68
CA GLU A 71 14.68 -26.77 -14.11
C GLU A 71 13.96 -26.75 -15.46
N VAL A 72 14.56 -27.45 -16.43
CA VAL A 72 13.95 -27.78 -17.72
C VAL A 72 13.07 -29.02 -17.49
N PRO A 73 11.75 -28.97 -17.76
CA PRO A 73 10.96 -30.19 -17.82
C PRO A 73 11.23 -30.90 -19.16
N ASP A 74 11.46 -32.21 -19.11
CA ASP A 74 11.53 -33.15 -20.25
C ASP A 74 10.33 -33.01 -21.20
#